data_AF-A0A9D8WBF1-F1
#
_entry.id   AF-A0A9D8WBF1-F1
#
_cell.length_a   1.000
_cell.length_b   1.000
_cell.length_c   1.000
_cell.angle_alpha   90.00
_cell.angle_beta   90.00
_cell.angle_gamma   90.00
#
_symmetry.space_group_name_H-M   'P 1'
#
loop_
_entity.id
_entity.type
_entity.pdbx_description
1 polymer ?
#
loop_
_entity_poly.entity_id
_entity_poly.type
_entity_poly.pdbx_seq_one_letter_code
_entity_poly.pdbx_strand_id
1 'polypeptide(L)'
;MKYLVQLCLALGLALVGTVMLPAGVHAQDVPECIDTDDQTRNNPAATAQWWSRRSAEEKKYISELPCEERFIPMICIFLFDPNLRDCTNRRVAEYRADRACSKKGHALLSEEHAACKEDFKKSFSPPFPG
;
A
#
# COMPACT_ATOMS: atom_id res chain seq x y z
N MET A 1 3.28 -51.01 -29.56
CA MET A 1 3.57 -49.59 -29.87
C MET A 1 2.48 -48.62 -29.38
N LYS A 2 1.18 -48.88 -29.56
CA LYS A 2 0.10 -47.98 -29.11
C LYS A 2 0.16 -47.59 -27.62
N TYR A 3 0.44 -48.54 -26.73
CA TYR A 3 0.45 -48.30 -25.28
C TYR A 3 1.64 -47.45 -24.80
N LEU A 4 2.81 -47.56 -25.44
CA LEU A 4 3.99 -46.76 -25.11
C LEU A 4 3.80 -45.29 -25.51
N VAL A 5 3.17 -45.04 -26.66
CA VAL A 5 2.88 -43.67 -27.13
C VAL A 5 1.86 -42.99 -26.22
N GLN A 6 0.85 -43.73 -25.75
CA GLN A 6 -0.14 -43.21 -24.79
C GLN A 6 0.47 -42.92 -23.41
N LEU A 7 1.40 -43.75 -22.94
CA LEU A 7 2.15 -43.51 -21.70
C LEU A 7 3.01 -42.25 -21.80
N CYS A 8 3.74 -42.05 -22.90
CA CYS A 8 4.55 -40.83 -23.10
C CYS A 8 3.70 -39.56 -23.21
N LEU A 9 2.53 -39.62 -23.86
CA LEU A 9 1.60 -38.50 -23.95
C LEU A 9 0.98 -38.15 -22.59
N ALA A 10 0.61 -39.15 -21.79
CA ALA A 10 0.08 -38.94 -20.44
C ALA A 10 1.16 -38.37 -19.50
N LEU A 11 2.39 -38.87 -19.56
CA LEU A 11 3.50 -38.36 -18.76
C LEU A 11 3.90 -36.94 -19.17
N GLY A 12 3.89 -36.63 -20.48
CA GLY A 12 4.17 -35.30 -21.00
C GLY A 12 3.14 -34.25 -20.57
N LEU A 13 1.84 -34.60 -20.58
CA LEU A 13 0.77 -33.74 -20.07
C LEU A 13 0.86 -33.52 -18.55
N ALA A 14 1.23 -34.56 -17.80
CA ALA A 14 1.45 -34.44 -16.36
C ALA A 14 2.64 -33.54 -16.01
N LEU A 15 3.73 -33.61 -16.79
CA LEU A 15 4.91 -32.77 -16.61
C LEU A 15 4.62 -31.29 -16.94
N VAL A 16 3.94 -30.99 -18.03
CA VAL A 16 3.58 -29.61 -18.41
C VAL A 16 2.62 -28.98 -17.41
N GLY A 17 1.73 -29.77 -16.78
CA GLY A 17 0.80 -29.28 -15.76
C GLY A 17 1.47 -28.79 -14.46
N THR A 18 2.67 -29.27 -14.13
CA THR A 18 3.39 -28.86 -12.91
C THR A 18 4.21 -27.59 -13.07
N VAL A 19 4.61 -27.24 -14.30
CA VAL A 19 5.42 -26.02 -14.57
C VAL A 19 4.53 -24.77 -14.71
N MET A 20 3.20 -24.95 -14.83
CA MET A 20 2.20 -23.88 -14.79
C MET A 20 1.44 -23.81 -13.47
N LEU A 21 2.06 -24.21 -12.36
CA LEU A 21 1.59 -23.75 -11.06
C LEU A 21 1.96 -22.27 -10.95
N PRO A 22 1.00 -21.33 -10.96
CA PRO A 22 1.32 -19.96 -10.60
C PRO A 22 1.98 -20.04 -9.22
N ALA A 23 3.21 -19.53 -9.12
CA ALA A 23 3.84 -19.29 -7.83
C ALA A 23 2.77 -18.65 -6.96
N GLY A 24 2.38 -19.34 -5.88
CA GLY A 24 1.23 -18.96 -5.08
C GLY A 24 1.34 -17.47 -4.80
N VAL A 25 0.44 -16.69 -5.40
CA VAL A 25 0.21 -15.32 -4.99
C VAL A 25 -0.37 -15.49 -3.59
N HIS A 26 0.52 -15.60 -2.60
CA HIS A 26 0.13 -15.53 -1.21
C HIS A 26 -0.63 -14.21 -1.11
N ALA A 27 -1.94 -14.31 -0.84
CA ALA A 27 -2.74 -13.14 -0.59
C ALA A 27 -2.06 -12.42 0.56
N GLN A 28 -1.45 -11.26 0.28
CA GLN A 28 -0.86 -10.43 1.32
C GLN A 28 -1.98 -10.14 2.32
N ASP A 29 -1.76 -10.46 3.60
CA ASP A 29 -2.77 -10.25 4.63
C ASP A 29 -3.12 -8.76 4.75
N VAL A 30 -4.33 -8.46 5.22
CA VAL A 30 -4.73 -7.08 5.51
C VAL A 30 -3.84 -6.57 6.66
N PRO A 31 -3.13 -5.44 6.49
CA PRO A 31 -2.34 -4.86 7.56
C PRO A 31 -3.20 -4.46 8.76
N GLU A 32 -2.63 -4.47 9.96
CA GLU A 32 -3.31 -3.95 11.16
C GLU A 32 -3.77 -2.48 10.98
N CYS A 33 -4.72 -2.03 11.79
CA CYS A 33 -5.20 -0.63 11.77
C CYS A 33 -5.75 -0.14 10.41
N ILE A 34 -6.20 -1.02 9.53
CA ILE A 34 -6.93 -0.63 8.31
C ILE A 34 -8.41 -0.59 8.64
N ASP A 35 -8.94 0.62 8.84
CA ASP A 35 -10.37 0.86 8.76
C ASP A 35 -10.70 1.28 7.33
N THR A 36 -11.55 0.49 6.66
CA THR A 36 -12.26 1.00 5.47
C THR A 36 -13.31 2.01 5.91
N ASP A 37 -13.86 2.79 4.96
CA ASP A 37 -14.74 3.94 5.17
C ASP A 37 -15.72 3.88 6.37
N ASP A 38 -16.22 5.03 6.82
CA ASP A 38 -17.12 5.13 7.98
C ASP A 38 -18.37 4.22 7.91
N GLN A 39 -18.82 3.86 6.70
CA GLN A 39 -19.96 2.97 6.48
C GLN A 39 -19.63 1.48 6.70
N THR A 40 -18.37 1.11 6.55
CA THR A 40 -17.86 -0.26 6.70
C THR A 40 -16.89 -0.42 7.87
N ARG A 41 -16.75 0.60 8.72
CA ARG A 41 -15.96 0.55 9.94
C ARG A 41 -16.39 -0.64 10.81
N ASN A 42 -15.43 -1.46 11.22
CA ASN A 42 -15.65 -2.76 11.89
C ASN A 42 -16.33 -3.86 11.05
N ASN A 43 -16.26 -3.81 9.71
CA ASN A 43 -16.67 -4.89 8.83
C ASN A 43 -15.44 -5.58 8.18
N PRO A 44 -14.87 -6.63 8.83
CA PRO A 44 -13.68 -7.31 8.34
C PRO A 44 -13.83 -7.88 6.92
N ALA A 45 -15.03 -8.30 6.54
CA ALA A 45 -15.28 -8.83 5.20
C ALA A 45 -15.23 -7.73 4.12
N ALA A 46 -15.78 -6.55 4.42
CA ALA A 46 -15.68 -5.39 3.52
C ALA A 46 -14.22 -4.93 3.39
N THR A 47 -13.49 -4.88 4.50
CA THR A 47 -12.07 -4.53 4.51
C THR A 47 -11.23 -5.53 3.69
N ALA A 48 -11.45 -6.83 3.88
CA ALA A 48 -10.78 -7.87 3.11
C ALA A 48 -11.09 -7.78 1.61
N GLN A 49 -12.35 -7.52 1.25
CA GLN A 49 -12.77 -7.35 -0.15
C GLN A 49 -12.17 -6.10 -0.80
N TRP A 50 -12.11 -4.99 -0.06
CA TRP A 50 -11.46 -3.77 -0.53
C TRP A 50 -9.95 -4.01 -0.73
N TRP A 51 -9.30 -4.67 0.22
CA TRP A 51 -7.88 -5.00 0.17
C TRP A 51 -7.53 -5.95 -0.97
N SER A 52 -8.37 -6.96 -1.23
CA SER A 52 -8.11 -7.96 -2.29
C SER A 52 -8.06 -7.34 -3.68
N ARG A 53 -8.71 -6.19 -3.90
CA ARG A 53 -8.73 -5.46 -5.16
C ARG A 53 -7.52 -4.55 -5.37
N ARG A 54 -6.65 -4.42 -4.37
CA ARG A 54 -5.47 -3.54 -4.44
C ARG A 54 -4.34 -4.18 -5.23
N SER A 55 -3.65 -3.36 -6.03
CA SER A 55 -2.44 -3.76 -6.74
C SER A 55 -1.29 -4.04 -5.75
N ALA A 56 -0.25 -4.74 -6.20
CA ALA A 56 0.93 -4.99 -5.37
C ALA A 56 1.61 -3.68 -4.92
N GLU A 57 1.63 -2.66 -5.79
CA GLU A 57 2.17 -1.35 -5.47
C GLU A 57 1.32 -0.62 -4.42
N GLU A 58 -0.01 -0.64 -4.57
CA GLU A 58 -0.92 -0.07 -3.58
C GLU A 58 -0.75 -0.73 -2.21
N LYS A 59 -0.70 -2.07 -2.18
CA LYS A 59 -0.50 -2.83 -0.95
C LYS A 59 0.84 -2.54 -0.29
N LYS A 60 1.90 -2.36 -1.09
CA LYS A 60 3.23 -1.98 -0.60
C LYS A 60 3.17 -0.66 0.18
N TYR A 61 2.69 0.41 -0.45
CA TYR A 61 2.70 1.74 0.19
C TYR A 61 1.78 1.82 1.40
N ILE A 62 0.68 1.07 1.42
CA ILE A 62 -0.18 0.97 2.61
C ILE A 62 0.52 0.21 3.74
N SER A 63 1.11 -0.95 3.46
CA SER A 63 1.64 -1.85 4.51
C SER A 63 2.91 -1.34 5.16
N GLU A 64 3.77 -0.68 4.37
CA GLU A 64 5.09 -0.22 4.81
C GLU A 64 5.02 1.07 5.67
N LEU A 65 3.88 1.76 5.69
CA LEU A 65 3.66 2.91 6.58
C LEU A 65 3.18 2.48 7.98
N PRO A 66 3.51 3.26 9.03
CA PRO A 66 2.94 3.07 10.36
C PRO A 66 1.43 3.31 10.36
N CYS A 67 0.70 2.73 11.31
CA CYS A 67 -0.77 2.76 11.38
C CYS A 67 -1.36 4.17 11.20
N GLU A 68 -0.76 5.17 11.84
CA GLU A 68 -1.20 6.56 11.81
C GLU A 68 -1.05 7.23 10.44
N GLU A 69 -0.35 6.60 9.51
CA GLU A 69 -0.06 7.13 8.18
C GLU A 69 -0.66 6.27 7.05
N ARG A 70 -1.20 5.08 7.33
CA ARG A 70 -1.75 4.16 6.31
C ARG A 70 -2.93 4.74 5.54
N PHE A 71 -3.65 5.69 6.12
CA PHE A 71 -4.73 6.40 5.44
C PHE A 71 -4.20 7.29 4.28
N ILE A 72 -2.93 7.71 4.31
CA ILE A 72 -2.34 8.61 3.31
C ILE A 72 -2.32 7.98 1.91
N PRO A 73 -1.74 6.79 1.70
CA PRO A 73 -1.80 6.12 0.40
C PRO A 73 -3.24 5.76 0.02
N MET A 74 -4.12 5.47 0.99
CA MET A 74 -5.55 5.22 0.72
C MET A 74 -6.23 6.46 0.11
N ILE A 75 -5.94 7.66 0.61
CA ILE A 75 -6.41 8.92 0.00
C ILE A 75 -5.84 9.09 -1.41
N CYS A 76 -4.55 8.84 -1.63
CA CYS A 76 -3.95 8.94 -2.95
C CYS A 76 -4.62 7.99 -3.97
N ILE A 77 -4.93 6.77 -3.55
CA ILE A 77 -5.68 5.78 -4.36
C ILE A 77 -7.10 6.29 -4.65
N PHE A 78 -7.80 6.78 -3.62
CA PHE A 78 -9.16 7.32 -3.78
C PHE A 78 -9.21 8.51 -4.74
N LEU A 79 -8.18 9.36 -4.73
CA LEU A 79 -8.05 10.50 -5.64
C LEU A 79 -7.55 10.11 -7.04
N PHE A 80 -7.31 8.82 -7.31
CA PHE A 80 -6.77 8.30 -8.57
C PHE A 80 -5.46 9.01 -8.98
N ASP A 81 -4.58 9.28 -8.02
CA ASP A 81 -3.32 9.96 -8.31
C ASP A 81 -2.45 9.10 -9.26
N PRO A 82 -1.99 9.63 -10.40
CA PRO A 82 -1.23 8.84 -11.39
C PRO A 82 0.17 8.47 -10.89
N ASN A 83 0.68 9.12 -9.84
CA ASN A 83 1.97 8.82 -9.24
C ASN A 83 1.79 8.57 -7.74
N LEU A 84 1.36 7.36 -7.41
CA LEU A 84 1.06 6.96 -6.04
C LEU A 84 2.25 7.15 -5.08
N ARG A 85 3.47 6.89 -5.54
CA ARG A 85 4.70 7.10 -4.76
C ARG A 85 4.89 8.56 -4.38
N ASP A 86 4.84 9.46 -5.38
CA ASP A 86 5.04 10.89 -5.16
C ASP A 86 3.92 11.48 -4.29
N CYS A 87 2.67 11.12 -4.57
CA CYS A 87 1.53 11.53 -3.76
C CYS A 87 1.71 11.12 -2.29
N THR A 88 2.09 9.87 -2.06
CA THR A 88 2.28 9.32 -0.71
C THR A 88 3.43 10.03 0.00
N ASN A 89 4.60 10.14 -0.63
CA ASN A 89 5.77 10.82 -0.04
C ASN A 89 5.47 12.28 0.32
N ARG A 90 4.85 13.03 -0.59
CA ARG A 90 4.48 14.43 -0.36
C ARG A 90 3.51 14.55 0.82
N ARG A 91 2.46 13.73 0.86
CA ARG A 91 1.46 13.79 1.94
C ARG A 91 2.01 13.31 3.28
N VAL A 92 2.90 12.32 3.30
CA VAL A 92 3.63 11.92 4.52
C VAL A 92 4.50 13.05 5.02
N ALA A 93 5.20 13.77 4.12
CA ALA A 93 5.99 14.94 4.49
C ALA A 93 5.12 16.01 5.16
N GLU A 94 3.97 16.35 4.56
CA GLU A 94 3.00 17.30 5.12
C GLU A 94 2.48 16.85 6.50
N TYR A 95 2.01 15.60 6.60
CA TYR A 95 1.47 15.05 7.86
C TYR A 95 2.49 15.09 9.00
N ARG A 96 3.72 14.64 8.73
CA ARG A 96 4.79 14.63 9.74
C ARG A 96 5.25 16.03 10.10
N ALA A 97 5.32 16.95 9.12
CA ALA A 97 5.63 18.35 9.37
C ALA A 97 4.58 19.01 10.25
N ASP A 98 3.29 18.85 9.95
CA ASP A 98 2.18 19.38 10.75
C ASP A 98 2.24 18.90 12.21
N ARG A 99 2.49 17.59 12.40
CA ARG A 99 2.61 16.97 13.72
C ARG A 99 3.84 17.50 14.46
N ALA A 100 4.98 17.62 13.79
CA ALA A 100 6.21 18.12 14.40
C ALA A 100 6.09 19.60 14.80
N CYS A 101 5.49 20.43 13.95
CA CYS A 101 5.32 21.86 14.18
C CYS A 101 4.22 22.16 15.22
N SER A 102 3.14 21.39 15.24
CA SER A 102 2.14 21.46 16.31
C SER A 102 2.74 21.12 17.68
N LYS A 103 3.64 20.13 17.74
CA LYS A 103 4.34 19.76 18.99
C LYS A 103 5.24 20.88 19.53
N LYS A 104 5.71 21.78 18.66
CA LYS A 104 6.47 22.98 19.05
C LYS A 104 5.57 24.12 19.58
N GLY A 105 4.24 23.95 19.55
CA GLY A 105 3.28 24.94 20.02
C GLY A 105 2.86 25.96 18.97
N HIS A 106 3.29 25.81 17.70
CA HIS A 106 2.84 26.70 16.62
C HIS A 106 1.40 26.35 16.22
N ALA A 107 0.50 27.35 16.24
CA ALA A 107 -0.89 27.16 15.83
C ALA A 107 -0.97 26.77 14.34
N LEU A 108 -1.83 25.83 13.98
CA LEU A 108 -1.88 25.20 12.64
C LEU A 108 -1.91 26.19 11.46
N LEU A 109 -2.58 27.33 11.63
CA LEU A 109 -2.75 28.35 10.59
C LEU A 109 -1.83 29.57 10.77
N SER A 110 -0.81 29.48 11.62
CA SER A 110 0.11 30.58 11.88
C SER A 110 1.29 30.61 10.91
N GLU A 111 1.91 31.77 10.75
CA GLU A 111 3.09 31.94 9.91
C GLU A 111 4.28 31.11 10.45
N GLU A 112 4.42 31.01 11.77
CA GLU A 112 5.46 30.21 12.41
C GLU A 112 5.28 28.72 12.11
N HIS A 113 4.03 28.25 12.03
CA HIS A 113 3.75 26.87 11.67
C HIS A 113 4.13 26.61 10.22
N ALA A 114 3.76 27.50 9.29
CA ALA A 114 4.13 27.40 7.89
C ALA A 114 5.66 27.41 7.69
N ALA A 115 6.37 28.33 8.35
CA ALA A 115 7.83 28.39 8.31
C ALA A 115 8.48 27.11 8.87
N CYS A 116 7.97 26.61 10.01
CA CYS A 116 8.44 25.37 10.59
C CYS A 116 8.27 24.17 9.64
N LYS A 117 7.16 24.11 8.88
CA LYS A 117 6.94 23.03 7.90
C LYS A 117 7.96 23.08 6.78
N GLU A 118 8.23 24.26 6.23
CA GLU A 118 9.23 24.42 5.17
C GLU A 118 10.64 24.04 5.65
N ASP A 119 10.97 24.36 6.90
CA ASP A 119 12.23 23.91 7.50
C ASP A 119 12.29 22.40 7.72
N PHE A 120 11.19 21.79 8.18
CA PHE A 120 11.10 20.35 8.35
C PHE A 120 11.34 19.61 7.02
N LYS A 121 10.72 20.07 5.93
CA LYS A 121 10.82 19.47 4.59
C LYS A 121 12.25 19.41 4.06
N LYS A 122 13.13 20.36 4.41
CA LYS A 122 14.55 20.37 3.99
C LYS A 122 15.33 19.16 4.50
N SER A 123 14.93 18.62 5.65
CA SER A 123 15.56 17.46 6.30
C SER A 123 14.74 16.17 6.16
N PHE A 124 13.59 16.24 5.51
CA PHE A 124 12.68 15.12 5.40
C PHE A 124 13.25 14.03 4.49
N SER A 125 13.28 12.81 5.01
CA SER A 125 13.62 11.62 4.23
C SER A 125 12.32 10.92 3.81
N PRO A 126 12.03 10.82 2.51
CA PRO A 126 10.82 10.15 2.03
C PRO A 126 10.81 8.67 2.43
N PRO A 127 9.65 8.12 2.83
CA PRO A 127 9.54 6.69 3.16
C PRO A 127 9.75 5.80 1.95
N PHE A 128 9.43 6.27 0.74
CA PHE A 128 9.53 5.49 -0.50
C PHE A 128 10.55 6.11 -1.46
N PRO A 129 11.81 5.63 -1.48
CA PRO A 129 12.84 6.18 -2.35
C PRO A 129 12.59 5.91 -3.85
N GLY A 130 13.27 6.73 -4.65
CA GLY A 130 13.18 6.87 -6.10
C GLY A 130 13.75 5.71 -6.90
#